data_AF-A0A5C0ZPP8-F1
#
_entry.id   AF-A0A5C0ZPP8-F1
#
_cell.length_a   1.000
_cell.length_b   1.000
_cell.length_c   1.000
_cell.angle_alpha   90.00
_cell.angle_beta   90.00
_cell.angle_gamma   90.00
#
_symmetry.space_group_name_H-M   'P 1'
#
loop_
_entity.id
_entity.type
_entity.pdbx_description
1 polymer ?
#
loop_
_entity_poly.entity_id
_entity_poly.type
_entity_poly.pdbx_seq_one_letter_code
_entity_poly.pdbx_strand_id
1 'polypeptide(L)' 'MRPAEIALAWLPAHTFFIVPIPSTSKLLRLQENLGVVEFCLIHEELSNINKALAVLKLQTVQIQQASGST' A
#
# COMPACT_ATOMS: atom_id res chain seq x y z
N MET A 1 13.74 4.01 -8.82
CA MET A 1 12.34 3.67 -8.55
C MET A 1 12.22 3.27 -7.09
N ARG A 2 11.37 3.93 -6.29
CA ARG A 2 11.32 3.72 -4.84
C ARG A 2 10.11 2.82 -4.52
N PRO A 3 10.27 1.70 -3.78
CA PRO A 3 9.18 0.75 -3.54
C PRO A 3 7.90 1.36 -2.95
N ALA A 4 8.03 2.42 -2.15
CA ALA A 4 6.89 3.15 -1.58
C ALA A 4 6.02 3.83 -2.66
N GLU A 5 6.62 4.38 -3.71
CA GLU A 5 5.88 5.01 -4.81
C GLU A 5 5.03 3.98 -5.55
N ILE A 6 5.61 2.81 -5.84
CA ILE A 6 4.90 1.71 -6.52
C ILE A 6 3.72 1.24 -5.68
N ALA A 7 3.92 1.04 -4.38
CA ALA A 7 2.88 0.58 -3.48
C ALA A 7 1.73 1.60 -3.35
N LEU A 8 2.05 2.89 -3.24
CA LEU A 8 1.06 3.95 -3.11
C LEU A 8 0.28 4.21 -4.40
N ALA A 9 0.90 4.03 -5.57
CA ALA A 9 0.23 4.14 -6.87
C ALA A 9 -0.66 2.92 -7.17
N TRP A 10 -0.29 1.74 -6.66
CA TRP A 10 -1.05 0.50 -6.88
C TRP A 10 -2.42 0.52 -6.17
N LEU A 11 -2.51 1.08 -4.97
CA LEU A 11 -3.75 1.08 -4.16
C LEU A 11 -4.96 1.78 -4.82
N PRO A 12 -4.88 3.06 -5.22
CA PRO A 12 -6.01 3.77 -5.83
C PRO A 12 -6.31 3.28 -7.26
N ALA A 13 -5.39 2.55 -7.90
CA ALA A 13 -5.60 2.00 -9.24
C ALA A 13 -6.73 0.95 -9.31
N HIS A 14 -7.13 0.37 -8.17
CA HIS A 14 -8.24 -0.59 -8.11
C HIS A 14 -9.61 0.07 -7.93
N THR A 15 -9.69 1.14 -7.14
CA THR A 15 -10.95 1.87 -6.90
C THR A 15 -10.70 3.32 -6.51
N PHE A 16 -11.49 4.24 -7.06
CA PHE A 16 -11.32 5.68 -6.89
C PHE A 16 -11.48 6.20 -5.44
N PHE A 17 -12.09 5.43 -4.54
CA PHE A 17 -12.34 5.84 -3.15
C PHE A 17 -11.29 5.35 -2.15
N ILE A 18 -10.24 4.64 -2.60
CA ILE A 18 -9.12 4.24 -1.75
C ILE A 18 -8.09 5.37 -1.74
N VAL A 19 -7.91 5.99 -0.57
CA VAL A 19 -6.86 6.98 -0.33
C VAL A 19 -5.85 6.40 0.66
N PRO A 20 -4.61 6.11 0.25
CA PRO A 20 -3.60 5.59 1.18
C PRO A 20 -3.17 6.66 2.19
N ILE A 21 -3.00 6.27 3.45
CA ILE A 21 -2.54 7.15 4.55
C ILE A 21 -1.18 6.64 5.05
N PRO A 22 -0.09 6.86 4.32
CA PRO A 22 1.22 6.39 4.75
C PRO A 22 1.74 7.23 5.93
N SER A 23 1.99 6.58 7.06
CA SER A 23 2.68 7.20 8.19
C SER A 23 4.19 7.03 8.06
N THR A 24 4.96 8.07 8.40
CA THR A 24 6.43 8.00 8.46
C THR A 24 6.99 9.08 9.38
N SER A 25 8.04 8.76 10.13
CA SER A 25 8.85 9.73 10.89
C SER A 25 10.14 10.16 10.19
N LYS A 26 10.47 9.53 9.05
CA LYS A 26 11.70 9.79 8.29
C LYS A 26 11.41 10.76 7.15
N LEU A 27 12.14 11.88 7.10
CA LEU A 27 12.00 12.90 6.05
C LEU A 27 12.21 12.32 4.65
N LEU A 28 13.23 11.47 4.47
CA LEU A 28 13.46 10.83 3.18
C LEU A 28 12.23 10.03 2.72
N ARG A 29 11.61 9.24 3.61
CA ARG A 29 10.41 8.45 3.30
C ARG A 29 9.20 9.32 2.96
N LEU A 30 9.07 10.48 3.60
CA LEU A 30 8.05 11.46 3.24
C LEU A 30 8.25 11.93 1.79
N GLN A 31 9.48 12.22 1.38
CA GLN A 31 9.80 12.61 0.00
C GLN A 31 9.54 11.48 -1.01
N GLU A 32 9.68 10.21 -0.61
CA GLU A 32 9.30 9.07 -1.47
C GLU A 32 7.78 8.96 -1.58
N ASN A 33 7.06 9.05 -0.46
CA ASN A 33 5.60 8.95 -0.46
C ASN A 33 4.94 10.07 -1.27
N LEU A 34 5.46 11.30 -1.17
CA LEU A 34 4.95 12.44 -1.94
C LEU A 34 5.25 12.32 -3.45
N GLY A 35 6.34 11.65 -3.82
CA GLY A 35 6.72 11.45 -5.23
C GLY A 35 5.72 10.62 -6.03
N VAL A 36 4.78 9.93 -5.39
CA VAL A 36 3.74 9.14 -6.06
C VAL A 36 2.83 9.98 -6.95
N VAL A 37 2.63 11.27 -6.65
CA VAL A 37 1.68 12.13 -7.40
C VAL A 37 2.11 12.36 -8.85
N GLU A 38 3.42 12.24 -9.13
CA GLU A 38 4.02 12.40 -10.46
C GLU A 38 4.09 11.06 -11.22
N PHE A 39 3.52 9.99 -10.66
CA PHE A 39 3.70 8.63 -11.14
C PHE A 39 2.35 7.93 -11.34
N CYS A 40 2.21 7.22 -12.46
CA CYS A 40 1.04 6.41 -12.77
C CYS A 40 1.49 5.05 -13.31
N LEU A 41 0.86 3.98 -12.86
CA LEU A 41 1.07 2.63 -13.39
C LEU A 41 0.24 2.44 -14.65
N ILE A 42 0.86 1.96 -15.73
CA ILE A 42 0.11 1.53 -16.91
C ILE A 42 -0.54 0.17 -16.67
N HIS A 43 -1.52 -0.18 -17.51
CA HIS A 43 -2.29 -1.42 -17.37
C HIS A 43 -1.42 -2.68 -17.28
N GLU A 44 -0.37 -2.77 -18.10
CA GLU A 44 0.54 -3.92 -18.10
C GLU A 44 1.30 -4.06 -16.78
N GLU A 45 1.83 -2.96 -16.25
CA GLU A 45 2.54 -2.94 -14.97
C GLU A 45 1.62 -3.34 -13.82
N LEU A 46 0.41 -2.78 -13.79
CA LEU A 46 -0.62 -3.12 -12.79
C LEU A 46 -0.97 -4.61 -12.84
N SER A 47 -1.18 -5.16 -14.04
CA SER A 47 -1.44 -6.59 -14.26
C SER A 47 -0.27 -7.46 -13.76
N ASN A 48 0.98 -7.07 -14.04
CA ASN A 48 2.16 -7.80 -13.62
C ASN A 48 2.29 -7.82 -12.08
N ILE A 49 2.06 -6.68 -11.42
CA ILE A 49 2.04 -6.59 -9.96
C ILE A 49 0.94 -7.50 -9.39
N ASN A 50 -0.28 -7.44 -9.94
CA ASN A 50 -1.40 -8.25 -9.47
C ASN A 50 -1.11 -9.76 -9.58
N LYS A 51 -0.52 -10.20 -10.70
CA LYS A 51 -0.12 -11.61 -10.90
C LYS A 51 0.93 -12.04 -9.88
N ALA A 52 1.93 -11.19 -9.61
CA ALA A 52 2.96 -11.48 -8.62
C ALA A 52 2.41 -11.53 -7.19
N LEU A 53 1.43 -10.69 -6.85
CA LEU A 53 0.80 -10.69 -5.52
C LEU A 53 -0.15 -11.87 -5.30
N ALA A 54 -0.76 -12.41 -6.36
CA ALA A 54 -1.75 -13.50 -6.26
C ALA A 54 -1.19 -14.81 -5.65
N VAL A 55 0.13 -15.00 -5.64
CA VAL A 55 0.77 -16.19 -5.04
C VAL A 55 1.10 -16.02 -3.55
N LEU A 56 0.93 -14.82 -2.98
CA LEU A 56 1.26 -14.55 -1.59
C LEU A 56 0.20 -15.11 -0.65
N LYS A 57 0.63 -15.90 0.34
CA LYS A 57 -0.24 -16.34 1.44
C LYS A 57 -0.27 -15.26 2.52
N LEU A 58 -1.46 -14.70 2.77
CA LEU A 58 -1.67 -13.76 3.86
C LEU A 58 -1.80 -14.50 5.19
N GLN A 59 -1.06 -14.05 6.21
CA GLN A 59 -1.22 -14.52 7.57
C GLN A 59 -2.10 -13.53 8.34
N THR A 60 -3.19 -14.02 8.92
CA THR A 60 -4.07 -13.20 9.77
C THR A 60 -3.70 -13.39 11.22
N VAL A 61 -3.60 -12.31 11.99
CA VAL A 61 -3.49 -12.37 13.45
C VAL A 61 -4.88 -12.24 14.05
N GLN A 62 -5.23 -13.14 14.97
CA GLN A 62 -6.44 -13.02 15.80
C GLN A 62 -6.09 -12.23 17.06
N ILE A 63 -6.72 -11.07 17.25
CA ILE A 63 -6.54 -10.26 18.46
C ILE A 63 -7.62 -10.68 19.47
N GLN A 64 -7.22 -11.31 20.58
CA GLN A 64 -8.13 -11.59 21.69
C GLN A 64 -8.48 -10.26 22.37
N GLN A 65 -9.76 -9.90 22.36
CA GLN A 65 -10.23 -8.71 23.07
C GLN A 65 -10.06 -8.95 24.58
N ALA A 66 -9.36 -8.04 25.26
CA ALA A 66 -9.31 -8.04 26.71
C ALA A 66 -10.71 -7.70 27.22
N SER A 67 -11.40 -8.69 27.79
CA SER A 67 -12.64 -8.49 28.53
C SER A 67 -12.39 -7.43 29.59
N GLY A 68 -12.95 -6.25 29.40
CA GLY A 68 -12.86 -5.16 30.36
C GLY A 68 -13.53 -5.58 31.65
N SER A 69 -12.73 -5.82 32.68
CA SER A 69 -13.20 -5.81 34.07
C SER A 69 -13.49 -4.37 34.45
N THR A 70 -14.76 -4.00 34.48
CA THR A 70 -15.30 -2.98 35.39
C THR A 70 -16.68 -3.44 35.83
#